data_AF-A0A9P3BSV0-F1
#
_entry.id   AF-A0A9P3BSV0-F1
#
_cell.length_a   1.000
_cell.length_b   1.000
_cell.length_c   1.000
_cell.angle_alpha   90.00
_cell.angle_beta   90.00
_cell.angle_gamma   90.00
#
_symmetry.space_group_name_H-M   'P 1'
#
loop_
_entity.id
_entity.type
_entity.pdbx_description
1 polymer ?
#
loop_
_entity_poly.entity_id
_entity_poly.type
_entity_poly.pdbx_seq_one_letter_code
_entity_poly.pdbx_strand_id
1 'polypeptide(L)'
;MGDSQDVSCPTNPSESTTERTEFGTRGCLIYGYPSTGGVLIKEADLLDLLFLSLPRSHVSLRSPSADEEDRFCNLLRRTGATWWPSREDWVEVQLGMREMTEEEEKVVEFGWPTDGVGVWVLRFMSAEQLPRDFGRMRLAMNMEEKIQIMREYGATFVEDVTQVEELYGR
;
A
#
# COMPACT_ATOMS: atom_id res chain seq x y z
N MET A 1 -33.50 32.44 20.79
CA MET A 1 -33.11 31.08 21.23
C MET A 1 -33.14 30.22 19.99
N GLY A 2 -31.97 29.92 19.42
CA GLY A 2 -31.85 29.19 18.16
C GLY A 2 -31.73 27.70 18.42
N ASP A 3 -32.60 26.92 17.80
CA ASP A 3 -32.56 25.45 17.78
C ASP A 3 -31.22 24.99 17.20
N SER A 4 -30.42 24.31 18.01
CA SER A 4 -29.29 23.52 17.52
C SER A 4 -29.87 22.25 16.91
N GLN A 5 -29.91 22.20 15.57
CA GLN A 5 -30.11 20.94 14.87
C GLN A 5 -28.84 20.12 15.05
N ASP A 6 -28.90 19.13 15.94
CA ASP A 6 -27.94 18.03 16.00
C ASP A 6 -27.89 17.38 14.60
N VAL A 7 -26.84 17.69 13.85
CA VAL A 7 -26.51 16.99 12.62
C VAL A 7 -25.91 15.65 13.03
N SER A 8 -26.80 14.70 13.35
CA SER A 8 -26.42 13.31 13.48
C SER A 8 -26.02 12.82 12.08
N CYS A 9 -24.72 12.65 11.87
CA CYS A 9 -24.20 11.99 10.69
C CYS A 9 -24.91 10.63 10.55
N PRO A 10 -25.48 10.28 9.39
CA PRO A 10 -26.14 8.99 9.23
C PRO A 10 -25.09 7.91 9.51
N THR A 11 -25.28 7.19 10.61
CA THR A 11 -24.48 6.02 10.95
C THR A 11 -24.83 4.95 9.92
N ASN A 12 -23.98 4.81 8.90
CA ASN A 12 -24.08 3.68 7.98
C ASN A 12 -24.12 2.39 8.82
N PRO A 13 -24.98 1.41 8.47
CA PRO A 13 -25.09 0.19 9.24
C PRO A 13 -23.73 -0.50 9.30
N SER A 14 -23.33 -0.87 10.51
CA SER A 14 -22.16 -1.69 10.77
C SER A 14 -22.32 -3.05 10.10
N GLU A 15 -21.26 -3.46 9.39
CA GLU A 15 -20.86 -4.81 8.93
C GLU A 15 -20.86 -5.06 7.40
N SER A 16 -19.66 -5.42 6.89
CA SER A 16 -19.32 -6.03 5.59
C SER A 16 -18.74 -5.16 4.45
N THR A 17 -17.74 -4.31 4.67
CA THR A 17 -16.91 -3.83 3.54
C THR A 17 -15.43 -3.98 3.81
N THR A 18 -14.95 -5.22 3.83
CA THR A 18 -13.53 -5.48 3.53
C THR A 18 -13.34 -5.37 2.01
N GLU A 19 -13.59 -4.17 1.47
CA GLU A 19 -13.26 -3.86 0.09
C GLU A 19 -11.76 -4.06 -0.09
N ARG A 20 -11.38 -4.73 -1.18
CA ARG A 20 -9.97 -4.91 -1.53
C ARG A 20 -9.45 -3.73 -2.31
N THR A 21 -10.30 -3.13 -3.15
CA THR A 21 -9.93 -1.94 -3.93
C THR A 21 -10.97 -0.86 -3.75
N GLU A 22 -10.51 0.38 -3.62
CA GLU A 22 -11.36 1.56 -3.55
C GLU A 22 -10.84 2.61 -4.54
N PHE A 23 -11.68 2.99 -5.51
CA PHE A 23 -11.32 3.96 -6.53
C PHE A 23 -11.71 5.36 -6.08
N GLY A 24 -10.73 6.27 -6.09
CA GLY A 24 -10.91 7.68 -5.77
C GLY A 24 -10.51 8.58 -6.93
N THR A 25 -10.56 9.89 -6.70
CA THR A 25 -10.18 10.92 -7.69
C THR A 25 -8.69 10.88 -8.08
N ARG A 26 -7.85 10.26 -7.24
CA ARG A 26 -6.38 10.20 -7.40
C ARG A 26 -5.86 8.81 -7.79
N GLY A 27 -6.72 7.83 -8.01
CA GLY A 27 -6.32 6.46 -8.34
C GLY A 27 -7.06 5.42 -7.51
N CYS A 28 -6.34 4.40 -7.05
CA CYS A 28 -6.90 3.26 -6.33
C CYS A 28 -6.15 3.06 -5.01
N LEU A 29 -6.90 2.87 -3.92
CA LEU A 29 -6.36 2.28 -2.70
C LEU A 29 -6.54 0.77 -2.76
N ILE A 30 -5.56 0.02 -2.27
CA ILE A 30 -5.62 -1.44 -2.12
C ILE A 30 -5.50 -1.76 -0.64
N TYR A 31 -6.40 -2.63 -0.17
CA TYR A 31 -6.44 -3.12 1.20
C TYR A 31 -6.15 -4.62 1.27
N GLY A 32 -5.33 -5.02 2.21
CA GLY A 32 -5.12 -6.42 2.59
C GLY A 32 -5.34 -6.62 4.09
N TYR A 33 -5.98 -7.72 4.46
CA TYR A 33 -6.40 -8.00 5.84
C TYR A 33 -5.72 -9.25 6.40
N PRO A 34 -4.47 -9.14 6.87
CA PRO A 34 -3.74 -10.29 7.37
C PRO A 34 -4.41 -10.86 8.63
N SER A 35 -4.37 -12.17 8.80
CA SER A 35 -4.90 -12.89 9.97
C SER A 35 -4.24 -12.47 11.29
N THR A 36 -3.04 -11.89 11.21
CA THR A 36 -2.33 -11.29 12.36
C THR A 36 -2.96 -10.01 12.88
N GLY A 37 -3.96 -9.46 12.19
CA GLY A 37 -4.63 -8.21 12.53
C GLY A 37 -4.07 -6.98 11.82
N GLY A 38 -4.80 -5.86 11.97
CA GLY A 38 -4.53 -4.61 11.25
C GLY A 38 -4.93 -4.67 9.78
N VAL A 39 -4.40 -3.74 8.99
CA VAL A 39 -4.68 -3.60 7.56
C VAL A 39 -3.43 -3.12 6.82
N LEU A 40 -3.13 -3.75 5.69
CA LEU A 40 -2.17 -3.23 4.72
C LEU A 40 -2.87 -2.25 3.80
N ILE A 41 -2.26 -1.10 3.56
CA ILE A 41 -2.79 -0.07 2.68
C ILE A 41 -1.71 0.32 1.66
N LYS A 42 -2.09 0.31 0.38
CA LYS A 42 -1.24 0.81 -0.72
C LYS A 42 -2.02 1.83 -1.55
N GLU A 43 -1.46 3.02 -1.72
CA GLU A 43 -1.80 3.88 -2.85
C GLU A 43 -1.21 3.26 -4.12
N ALA A 44 -2.07 2.64 -4.93
CA ALA A 44 -1.64 1.83 -6.04
C ALA A 44 -1.40 2.64 -7.31
N ASP A 45 -0.30 2.33 -7.98
CA ASP A 45 -0.11 2.68 -9.38
C ASP A 45 -0.65 1.57 -10.33
N LEU A 46 -0.49 1.78 -11.63
CA LEU A 46 -0.93 0.81 -12.64
C LEU A 46 -0.19 -0.53 -12.52
N LEU A 47 1.11 -0.48 -12.18
CA LEU A 47 1.96 -1.65 -12.10
C LEU A 47 1.64 -2.49 -10.86
N ASP A 48 1.29 -1.86 -9.74
CA ASP A 48 0.80 -2.54 -8.53
C ASP A 48 -0.45 -3.37 -8.83
N LEU A 49 -1.44 -2.80 -9.52
CA LEU A 49 -2.66 -3.51 -9.91
C LEU A 49 -2.37 -4.70 -10.84
N LEU A 50 -1.43 -4.55 -11.78
CA LEU A 50 -1.01 -5.65 -12.66
C LEU A 50 -0.28 -6.75 -11.89
N PHE A 51 0.65 -6.37 -11.00
CA PHE A 51 1.40 -7.31 -10.17
C PHE A 51 0.47 -8.12 -9.25
N LEU A 52 -0.53 -7.47 -8.69
CA LEU A 52 -1.53 -8.08 -7.81
C LEU A 52 -2.66 -8.80 -8.56
N SER A 53 -2.65 -8.77 -9.90
CA SER A 53 -3.72 -9.32 -10.75
C SER A 53 -5.11 -8.77 -10.41
N LEU A 54 -5.19 -7.47 -10.08
CA LEU A 54 -6.44 -6.80 -9.73
C LEU A 54 -7.08 -6.08 -10.93
N PRO A 55 -8.41 -6.07 -11.02
CA PRO A 55 -9.11 -5.31 -12.04
C PRO A 55 -8.93 -3.81 -11.84
N ARG A 56 -8.83 -3.09 -12.96
CA ARG A 56 -8.63 -1.63 -13.01
C ARG A 56 -9.91 -0.84 -13.24
N SER A 57 -11.01 -1.53 -13.50
CA SER A 57 -12.29 -0.94 -13.95
C SER A 57 -13.43 -1.08 -12.94
N HIS A 58 -13.27 -1.92 -11.92
CA HIS A 58 -14.31 -2.18 -10.92
C HIS A 58 -13.69 -2.65 -9.61
N VAL A 59 -14.44 -2.44 -8.53
CA VAL A 59 -14.06 -2.81 -7.16
C VAL A 59 -13.90 -4.32 -7.03
N SER A 60 -12.87 -4.73 -6.28
CA SER A 60 -12.66 -6.08 -5.80
C SER A 60 -12.98 -6.18 -4.32
N LEU A 61 -13.42 -7.36 -3.88
CA LEU A 61 -13.67 -7.66 -2.48
C LEU A 61 -12.57 -8.58 -1.94
N ARG A 62 -12.35 -8.52 -0.63
CA ARG A 62 -11.51 -9.45 0.13
C ARG A 62 -11.96 -10.91 -0.09
N SER A 63 -11.03 -11.86 -0.03
CA SER A 63 -11.42 -13.27 0.04
C SER A 63 -12.05 -13.60 1.41
N PRO A 64 -13.13 -14.40 1.46
CA PRO A 64 -13.66 -14.91 2.72
C PRO A 64 -12.73 -15.95 3.37
N SER A 65 -11.78 -16.51 2.62
CA SER A 65 -10.79 -17.46 3.12
C SER A 65 -9.60 -16.73 3.71
N ALA A 66 -9.33 -16.95 5.00
CA ALA A 66 -8.19 -16.35 5.69
C ALA A 66 -6.86 -16.70 5.02
N ASP A 67 -6.68 -17.95 4.59
CA ASP A 67 -5.45 -18.40 3.93
C ASP A 67 -5.24 -17.73 2.56
N GLU A 68 -6.32 -17.52 1.80
CA GLU A 68 -6.25 -16.80 0.53
C GLU A 68 -5.95 -15.31 0.75
N GLU A 69 -6.55 -14.73 1.78
CA GLU A 69 -6.30 -13.34 2.15
C GLU A 69 -4.85 -13.15 2.60
N ASP A 70 -4.29 -14.04 3.41
CA ASP A 70 -2.90 -13.97 3.86
C ASP A 70 -1.92 -14.11 2.70
N ARG A 71 -2.21 -14.99 1.73
CA ARG A 71 -1.43 -15.07 0.49
C ARG A 71 -1.46 -13.76 -0.29
N PHE A 72 -2.62 -13.11 -0.36
CA PHE A 72 -2.73 -11.80 -0.99
C PHE A 72 -1.96 -10.72 -0.20
N CYS A 73 -2.07 -10.69 1.12
CA CYS A 73 -1.32 -9.79 2.00
C CYS A 73 0.19 -9.93 1.83
N ASN A 74 0.69 -11.16 1.67
CA ASN A 74 2.09 -11.42 1.37
C ASN A 74 2.51 -10.86 0.00
N LEU A 75 1.61 -10.91 -1.00
CA LEU A 75 1.85 -10.30 -2.30
C LEU A 75 1.78 -8.77 -2.23
N LEU A 76 0.86 -8.21 -1.44
CA LEU A 76 0.68 -6.78 -1.25
C LEU A 76 1.89 -6.16 -0.51
N ARG A 77 2.51 -6.86 0.45
CA ARG A 77 3.79 -6.41 1.03
C ARG A 77 4.88 -6.22 -0.01
N ARG A 78 4.90 -7.08 -1.04
CA ARG A 78 5.88 -7.01 -2.14
C ARG A 78 5.68 -5.81 -3.06
N THR A 79 4.62 -5.01 -2.87
CA THR A 79 4.43 -3.71 -3.55
C THR A 79 4.81 -2.53 -2.66
N GLY A 80 5.31 -2.75 -1.44
CA GLY A 80 5.60 -1.67 -0.50
C GLY A 80 4.35 -1.10 0.16
N ALA A 81 3.34 -1.93 0.41
CA ALA A 81 2.17 -1.54 1.19
C ALA A 81 2.55 -1.36 2.67
N THR A 82 2.02 -0.32 3.30
CA THR A 82 2.26 -0.02 4.72
C THR A 82 1.21 -0.72 5.58
N TRP A 83 1.63 -1.29 6.71
CA TRP A 83 0.70 -1.83 7.70
C TRP A 83 0.20 -0.73 8.64
N TRP A 84 -1.09 -0.80 8.98
CA TRP A 84 -1.76 0.11 9.89
C TRP A 84 -2.57 -0.69 10.92
N PRO A 85 -2.67 -0.21 12.18
CA PRO A 85 -3.54 -0.80 13.19
C PRO A 85 -5.00 -0.96 12.74
N SER A 86 -5.52 0.01 11.97
CA SER A 86 -6.87 0.00 11.40
C SER A 86 -6.98 0.96 10.21
N ARG A 87 -8.10 0.91 9.47
CA ARG A 87 -8.35 1.89 8.40
C ARG A 87 -8.58 3.28 9.00
N GLU A 88 -9.27 3.35 10.13
CA GLU A 88 -9.56 4.56 10.86
C GLU A 88 -8.28 5.28 11.29
N ASP A 89 -7.30 4.52 11.78
CA ASP A 89 -6.00 5.04 12.19
C ASP A 89 -5.21 5.63 11.00
N TRP A 90 -5.26 4.99 9.82
CA TRP A 90 -4.73 5.58 8.58
C TRP A 90 -5.45 6.88 8.22
N VAL A 91 -6.79 6.90 8.30
CA VAL A 91 -7.58 8.11 8.02
C VAL A 91 -7.23 9.25 8.96
N GLU A 92 -7.08 8.98 10.26
CA GLU A 92 -6.68 9.98 11.26
C GLU A 92 -5.33 10.61 10.91
N VAL A 93 -4.35 9.81 10.45
CA VAL A 93 -3.08 10.33 9.92
C VAL A 93 -3.28 11.17 8.67
N GLN A 94 -4.05 10.69 7.68
CA GLN A 94 -4.28 11.45 6.44
C GLN A 94 -4.99 12.78 6.68
N LEU A 95 -5.79 12.88 7.75
CA LEU A 95 -6.47 14.10 8.17
C LEU A 95 -5.62 14.99 9.09
N GLY A 96 -4.40 14.57 9.44
CA GLY A 96 -3.52 15.30 10.36
C GLY A 96 -4.01 15.31 11.80
N MET A 97 -4.88 14.37 12.18
CA MET A 97 -5.37 14.20 13.55
C MET A 97 -4.39 13.39 14.41
N ARG A 98 -3.48 12.66 13.77
CA ARG A 98 -2.39 11.88 14.38
C ARG A 98 -1.11 12.05 13.57
N GLU A 99 0.04 12.12 14.24
CA GLU A 99 1.36 12.06 13.60
C GLU A 99 1.72 10.62 13.23
N MET A 100 2.42 10.44 12.12
CA MET A 100 2.93 9.12 11.72
C MET A 100 4.01 8.64 12.69
N THR A 101 4.09 7.33 12.90
CA THR A 101 5.25 6.73 13.55
C THR A 101 6.43 6.66 12.58
N GLU A 102 7.66 6.56 13.10
CA GLU A 102 8.86 6.43 12.25
C GLU A 102 8.76 5.25 11.25
N GLU A 103 8.08 4.16 11.61
CA GLU A 103 7.87 3.03 10.70
C GLU A 103 6.83 3.32 9.62
N GLU A 104 5.75 4.03 9.95
CA GLU A 104 4.72 4.42 8.98
C GLU A 104 5.26 5.45 7.97
N GLU A 105 6.20 6.31 8.39
CA GLU A 105 6.80 7.32 7.52
C GLU A 105 7.70 6.73 6.44
N LYS A 106 8.34 5.59 6.73
CA LYS A 106 9.27 4.95 5.79
C LYS A 106 8.58 4.66 4.46
N VAL A 107 9.25 5.08 3.39
CA VAL A 107 8.84 4.75 2.03
C VAL A 107 9.74 3.64 1.53
N VAL A 108 9.15 2.48 1.28
CA VAL A 108 9.84 1.30 0.76
C VAL A 108 9.17 0.86 -0.53
N GLU A 109 9.98 0.70 -1.57
CA GLU A 109 9.52 0.25 -2.89
C GLU A 109 10.35 -0.94 -3.36
N PHE A 110 9.68 -1.87 -4.04
CA PHE A 110 10.29 -3.08 -4.55
C PHE A 110 10.22 -3.15 -6.06
N GLY A 111 11.30 -3.65 -6.67
CA GLY A 111 11.38 -3.98 -8.08
C GLY A 111 11.78 -5.44 -8.22
N TRP A 112 10.90 -6.24 -8.82
CA TRP A 112 11.07 -7.68 -8.99
C TRP A 112 11.56 -7.98 -10.41
N PRO A 113 12.83 -8.40 -10.60
CA PRO A 113 13.37 -8.71 -11.91
C PRO A 113 12.59 -9.83 -12.60
N THR A 114 12.48 -9.76 -13.92
CA THR A 114 11.76 -10.75 -14.72
C THR A 114 12.43 -12.12 -14.77
N ASP A 115 13.73 -12.19 -14.47
CA ASP A 115 14.46 -13.46 -14.32
C ASP A 115 14.15 -14.19 -13.00
N GLY A 116 13.44 -13.52 -12.08
CA GLY A 116 13.04 -14.07 -10.78
C GLY A 116 14.17 -14.14 -9.74
N VAL A 117 15.33 -13.55 -10.03
CA VAL A 117 16.50 -13.59 -9.14
C VAL A 117 16.56 -12.32 -8.29
N GLY A 118 16.46 -12.48 -6.98
CA GLY A 118 16.56 -11.38 -6.02
C GLY A 118 15.47 -10.32 -6.15
N VAL A 119 15.75 -9.16 -5.59
CA VAL A 119 14.84 -8.00 -5.56
C VAL A 119 15.63 -6.71 -5.44
N TRP A 120 15.18 -5.66 -6.13
CA TRP A 120 15.63 -4.29 -5.92
C TRP A 120 14.79 -3.65 -4.84
N VAL A 121 15.43 -3.00 -3.87
CA VAL A 121 14.76 -2.33 -2.77
C VAL A 121 15.20 -0.88 -2.70
N LEU A 122 14.23 0.04 -2.74
CA LEU A 122 14.43 1.47 -2.57
C LEU A 122 13.85 1.89 -1.22
N ARG A 123 14.61 2.67 -0.45
CA ARG A 123 14.28 3.04 0.93
C ARG A 123 14.45 4.53 1.16
N PHE A 124 13.48 5.15 1.80
CA PHE A 124 13.57 6.49 2.38
C PHE A 124 13.02 6.48 3.79
N MET A 125 13.55 7.33 4.66
CA MET A 125 13.08 7.40 6.06
C MET A 125 11.71 8.06 6.17
N SER A 126 11.39 8.97 5.24
CA SER A 126 10.09 9.64 5.18
C SER A 126 9.76 10.12 3.78
N ALA A 127 8.49 10.46 3.55
CA ALA A 127 8.05 11.10 2.31
C ALA A 127 8.75 12.45 2.03
N GLU A 128 9.28 13.13 3.06
CA GLU A 128 10.01 14.39 2.92
C GLU A 128 11.37 14.23 2.23
N GLN A 129 11.95 13.03 2.28
CA GLN A 129 13.24 12.71 1.65
C GLN A 129 13.08 12.33 0.17
N LEU A 130 11.84 12.19 -0.32
CA LEU A 130 11.60 11.77 -1.69
C LEU A 130 12.13 12.82 -2.68
N PRO A 131 12.82 12.41 -3.75
CA PRO A 131 13.20 13.29 -4.85
C PRO A 131 11.98 14.03 -5.42
N ARG A 132 12.16 15.28 -5.85
CA ARG A 132 11.06 16.09 -6.42
C ARG A 132 10.35 15.42 -7.60
N ASP A 133 11.04 14.56 -8.33
CA ASP A 133 10.54 13.85 -9.50
C ASP A 133 10.13 12.39 -9.22
N PHE A 134 10.06 11.97 -7.93
CA PHE A 134 9.77 10.59 -7.52
C PHE A 134 8.48 10.01 -8.14
N GLY A 135 7.51 10.87 -8.45
CA GLY A 135 6.29 10.49 -9.15
C GLY A 135 6.50 9.83 -10.52
N ARG A 136 7.69 9.97 -11.15
CA ARG A 136 8.07 9.24 -12.38
C ARG A 136 7.97 7.73 -12.22
N MET A 137 8.21 7.20 -11.01
CA MET A 137 8.10 5.77 -10.73
C MET A 137 6.68 5.24 -11.00
N ARG A 138 5.63 6.04 -10.69
CA ARG A 138 4.23 5.67 -10.95
C ARG A 138 3.87 5.63 -12.44
N LEU A 139 4.76 6.10 -13.31
CA LEU A 139 4.60 6.10 -14.76
C LEU A 139 5.28 4.89 -15.44
N ALA A 140 6.01 4.07 -14.68
CA ALA A 140 6.65 2.88 -15.21
C ALA A 140 5.60 1.89 -15.76
N MET A 141 5.82 1.39 -16.97
CA MET A 141 4.89 0.48 -17.65
C MET A 141 5.10 -0.99 -17.27
N ASN A 142 6.26 -1.32 -16.72
CA ASN A 142 6.64 -2.68 -16.32
C ASN A 142 7.70 -2.66 -15.22
N MET A 143 7.98 -3.83 -14.63
CA MET A 143 8.94 -3.97 -13.53
C MET A 143 10.38 -3.59 -13.91
N GLU A 144 10.83 -3.86 -15.13
CA GLU A 144 12.20 -3.50 -15.55
C GLU A 144 12.38 -1.98 -15.65
N GLU A 145 11.38 -1.28 -16.17
CA GLU A 145 11.37 0.18 -16.19
C GLU A 145 11.30 0.76 -14.77
N LYS A 146 10.47 0.19 -13.88
CA LYS A 146 10.43 0.58 -12.46
C LYS A 146 11.79 0.38 -11.81
N ILE A 147 12.44 -0.77 -12.03
CA ILE A 147 13.79 -1.07 -11.52
C ILE A 147 14.82 -0.06 -12.05
N GLN A 148 14.77 0.30 -13.33
CA GLN A 148 15.66 1.31 -13.89
C GLN A 148 15.51 2.66 -13.19
N ILE A 149 14.29 3.12 -12.97
CA ILE A 149 14.01 4.36 -12.23
C ILE A 149 14.45 4.25 -10.76
N MET A 150 14.15 3.13 -10.09
CA MET A 150 14.57 2.88 -8.71
C MET A 150 16.09 2.97 -8.55
N ARG A 151 16.86 2.49 -9.53
CA ARG A 151 18.32 2.59 -9.54
C ARG A 151 18.81 4.04 -9.61
N GLU A 152 18.12 4.91 -10.35
CA GLU A 152 18.41 6.36 -10.37
C GLU A 152 18.23 6.99 -8.98
N TYR A 153 17.35 6.43 -8.16
CA TYR A 153 17.08 6.86 -6.78
C TYR A 153 17.89 6.14 -5.70
N GLY A 154 18.87 5.31 -6.10
CA GLY A 154 19.78 4.65 -5.15
C GLY A 154 19.26 3.33 -4.58
N ALA A 155 18.34 2.66 -5.27
CA ALA A 155 17.92 1.32 -4.88
C ALA A 155 19.08 0.32 -4.81
N THR A 156 19.00 -0.61 -3.87
CA THR A 156 20.00 -1.67 -3.67
C THR A 156 19.44 -3.02 -4.12
N PHE A 157 20.28 -3.86 -4.71
CA PHE A 157 19.92 -5.22 -5.07
C PHE A 157 20.18 -6.17 -3.91
N VAL A 158 19.22 -7.05 -3.63
CA VAL A 158 19.31 -8.11 -2.62
C VAL A 158 19.04 -9.43 -3.31
N GLU A 159 20.04 -10.31 -3.36
CA GLU A 159 19.94 -11.61 -4.04
C GLU A 159 19.04 -12.59 -3.27
N ASP A 160 19.21 -12.63 -1.95
CA ASP A 160 18.41 -13.46 -1.05
C ASP A 160 17.24 -12.66 -0.47
N VAL A 161 16.04 -12.89 -1.02
CA VAL A 161 14.78 -12.22 -0.61
C VAL A 161 14.45 -12.43 0.87
N THR A 162 15.00 -13.48 1.52
CA THR A 162 14.78 -13.69 2.96
C THR A 162 15.50 -12.67 3.84
N GLN A 163 16.47 -11.93 3.28
CA GLN A 163 17.19 -10.85 3.97
C GLN A 163 16.45 -9.50 3.93
N VAL A 164 15.32 -9.42 3.22
CA VAL A 164 14.51 -8.20 3.12
C VAL A 164 13.49 -8.19 4.24
N GLU A 165 13.86 -7.59 5.37
CA GLU A 165 13.06 -7.56 6.61
C GLU A 165 11.66 -6.98 6.40
N GLU A 166 11.52 -5.99 5.51
CA GLU A 166 10.25 -5.32 5.22
C GLU A 166 9.18 -6.25 4.61
N LEU A 167 9.57 -7.41 4.07
CA LEU A 167 8.64 -8.41 3.55
C LEU A 167 8.07 -9.33 4.63
N TYR A 168 8.68 -9.36 5.81
CA TYR A 168 8.32 -10.23 6.93
C TYR A 168 7.95 -9.44 8.20
N GLY A 169 8.18 -8.14 8.20
CA GLY A 169 7.77 -7.21 9.25
C GLY A 169 6.25 -7.18 9.44
N ARG A 170 5.84 -6.87 10.68
CA ARG A 170 4.45 -6.61 11.01
C ARG A 170 4.01 -5.30 10.41
#